data_AF-A0A7S1RYN7-F1
#
_entry.id   AF-A0A7S1RYN7-F1
#
_cell.length_a   1.000
_cell.length_b   1.000
_cell.length_c   1.000
_cell.angle_alpha   90.00
_cell.angle_beta   90.00
_cell.angle_gamma   90.00
#
_symmetry.space_group_name_H-M   'P 1'
#
loop_
_entity.id
_entity.type
_entity.pdbx_description
1 polymer ?
#
loop_
_entity_poly.entity_id
_entity_poly.type
_entity_poly.pdbx_seq_one_letter_code
_entity_poly.pdbx_strand_id
1 'polypeptide(L)'
;RARRGASAPSRGRRPWGARGHGDGFADGFADFFCAHPAAPSPRDGFADFFGYPEDDGAPPADVHAVFLPDRDPLSPRSGAGEGLARASRQWAEATEASLALVRSHIEGKRRLLPVARGRDAEELREGIRRLKLQQARLAEALWLCGEEGWAAPGGPGA
;
A
#
# COMPACT_ATOMS: atom_id res chain seq x y z
N ARG A 1 -27.59 -62.62 37.88
CA ARG A 1 -28.21 -61.34 37.40
C ARG A 1 -27.16 -60.56 36.62
N ALA A 2 -27.18 -60.69 35.29
CA ALA A 2 -26.24 -60.03 34.38
C ALA A 2 -26.60 -58.55 34.19
N ARG A 3 -25.62 -57.65 34.37
CA ARG A 3 -25.78 -56.21 34.11
C ARG A 3 -25.47 -55.93 32.64
N ARG A 4 -26.47 -55.37 31.97
CA ARG A 4 -26.46 -54.96 30.56
C ARG A 4 -25.53 -53.77 30.37
N GLY A 5 -24.79 -53.79 29.26
CA GLY A 5 -23.87 -52.75 28.84
C GLY A 5 -24.56 -51.44 28.45
N ALA A 6 -23.80 -50.36 28.59
CA ALA A 6 -24.09 -49.08 27.97
C ALA A 6 -22.98 -48.82 26.93
N SER A 7 -23.31 -48.96 25.66
CA SER A 7 -22.50 -48.51 24.54
C SER A 7 -22.55 -46.99 24.46
N ALA A 8 -21.39 -46.35 24.47
CA ALA A 8 -21.26 -44.91 24.26
C ALA A 8 -21.46 -44.57 22.77
N PRO A 9 -22.09 -43.42 22.44
CA PRO A 9 -22.21 -42.97 21.07
C PRO A 9 -20.85 -42.51 20.52
N SER A 10 -20.45 -43.09 19.40
CA SER A 10 -19.26 -42.75 18.64
C SER A 10 -19.30 -41.30 18.17
N ARG A 11 -18.28 -40.52 18.54
CA ARG A 11 -18.06 -39.19 17.97
C ARG A 11 -17.59 -39.35 16.52
N GLY A 12 -18.54 -39.29 15.59
CA GLY A 12 -18.26 -39.20 14.17
C GLY A 12 -17.40 -37.98 13.87
N ARG A 13 -16.10 -38.21 13.66
CA ARG A 13 -15.20 -37.26 13.00
C ARG A 13 -15.77 -37.03 11.61
N ARG A 14 -16.34 -35.86 11.37
CA ARG A 14 -16.63 -35.42 10.00
C ARG A 14 -15.29 -35.10 9.33
N PRO A 15 -14.98 -35.71 8.16
CA PRO A 15 -13.85 -35.30 7.36
C PRO A 15 -14.10 -33.86 6.91
N TRP A 16 -13.04 -33.06 6.97
CA TRP A 16 -13.02 -31.70 6.45
C TRP A 16 -13.21 -31.81 4.94
N GLY A 17 -14.46 -31.64 4.52
CA GLY A 17 -14.83 -31.56 3.12
C GLY A 17 -14.05 -30.40 2.49
N ALA A 18 -13.12 -30.76 1.62
CA ALA A 18 -12.58 -29.90 0.60
C ALA A 18 -13.75 -29.24 -0.14
N ARG A 19 -13.97 -27.95 0.14
CA ARG A 19 -14.72 -27.06 -0.74
C ARG A 19 -13.70 -26.43 -1.67
N GLY A 20 -13.52 -27.07 -2.82
CA GLY A 20 -13.17 -26.37 -4.04
C GLY A 20 -14.37 -25.56 -4.55
N HIS A 21 -14.06 -24.68 -5.49
CA HIS A 21 -14.90 -23.76 -6.27
C HIS A 21 -15.22 -22.37 -5.72
N GLY A 22 -14.94 -21.40 -6.59
CA GLY A 22 -14.84 -19.95 -6.40
C GLY A 22 -13.54 -19.47 -7.05
N ASP A 23 -13.20 -19.91 -8.26
CA ASP A 23 -13.65 -19.33 -9.53
C ASP A 23 -13.14 -17.88 -9.71
N GLY A 24 -12.06 -17.77 -10.49
CA GLY A 24 -11.76 -16.66 -11.40
C GLY A 24 -11.88 -15.23 -10.86
N PHE A 25 -10.82 -14.71 -10.26
CA PHE A 25 -10.63 -13.26 -10.09
C PHE A 25 -9.27 -12.78 -10.62
N ALA A 26 -8.75 -13.43 -11.68
CA ALA A 26 -7.39 -13.18 -12.17
C ALA A 26 -7.25 -12.87 -13.67
N ASP A 27 -8.33 -12.81 -14.46
CA ASP A 27 -8.24 -12.56 -15.92
C ASP A 27 -9.13 -11.38 -16.35
N GLY A 28 -8.96 -10.21 -15.73
CA GLY A 28 -9.78 -9.03 -16.03
C GLY A 28 -9.06 -7.69 -15.99
N PHE A 29 -7.72 -7.65 -15.93
CA PHE A 29 -6.96 -6.40 -15.94
C PHE A 29 -6.10 -6.22 -17.21
N ALA A 30 -5.94 -7.26 -18.02
CA ALA A 30 -5.07 -7.21 -19.21
C ALA A 30 -5.80 -6.74 -20.49
N ASP A 31 -7.12 -6.85 -20.57
CA ASP A 31 -7.89 -6.46 -21.77
C ASP A 31 -8.16 -4.95 -21.88
N PHE A 32 -7.70 -4.14 -20.92
CA PHE A 32 -7.80 -2.68 -21.02
C PHE A 32 -6.77 -2.07 -22.00
N PHE A 33 -5.77 -2.85 -22.43
CA PHE A 33 -4.68 -2.37 -23.31
C PHE A 33 -4.76 -2.90 -24.76
N CYS A 34 -5.84 -3.61 -25.12
CA CYS A 34 -6.04 -4.07 -26.49
C CYS A 34 -6.70 -2.97 -27.34
N ALA A 35 -5.82 -2.20 -27.99
CA ALA A 35 -6.02 -1.31 -29.14
C ALA A 35 -7.44 -1.23 -29.71
N HIS A 36 -8.11 -0.11 -29.44
CA HIS A 36 -9.20 0.36 -30.29
C HIS A 36 -8.66 0.64 -31.70
N PRO A 37 -9.40 0.28 -32.77
CA PRO A 37 -9.11 0.82 -34.10
C PRO A 37 -9.19 2.34 -34.00
N ALA A 38 -8.11 3.01 -34.45
CA ALA A 38 -7.93 4.45 -34.34
C ALA A 38 -9.14 5.20 -34.93
N ALA A 39 -10.02 5.69 -34.07
CA ALA A 39 -10.96 6.73 -34.42
C ALA A 39 -10.14 7.98 -34.77
N PRO A 40 -10.59 8.82 -35.73
CA PRO A 40 -9.95 10.11 -35.97
C PRO A 40 -9.97 10.88 -34.64
N SER A 41 -8.78 11.19 -34.13
CA SER A 41 -8.64 11.91 -32.86
C SER A 41 -9.36 13.25 -32.97
N PRO A 42 -10.33 13.55 -32.08
CA PRO A 42 -10.92 14.88 -32.03
C PRO A 42 -9.79 15.88 -31.80
N ARG A 43 -9.78 16.93 -32.62
CA ARG A 43 -8.78 18.01 -32.63
C ARG A 43 -8.47 18.44 -31.20
N ASP A 44 -7.22 18.25 -30.77
CA ASP A 44 -6.82 18.56 -29.40
C ASP A 44 -6.77 20.09 -29.25
N GLY A 45 -7.75 20.66 -28.53
CA GLY A 45 -7.80 22.10 -28.26
C GLY A 45 -6.59 22.60 -27.45
N PHE A 46 -5.87 21.70 -26.77
CA PHE A 46 -4.59 22.01 -26.14
C PHE A 46 -3.51 22.22 -27.20
N ALA A 47 -3.50 21.43 -28.27
CA ALA A 47 -2.56 21.58 -29.37
C ALA A 47 -2.74 22.92 -30.11
N ASP A 48 -3.99 23.33 -30.34
CA ASP A 48 -4.33 24.62 -30.93
C ASP A 48 -3.86 25.80 -30.07
N PHE A 49 -3.93 25.67 -28.74
CA PHE A 49 -3.51 26.72 -27.82
C PHE A 49 -1.99 26.93 -27.81
N PHE A 50 -1.21 25.85 -27.91
CA PHE A 50 0.26 25.89 -27.91
C PHE A 50 0.88 25.93 -29.31
N GLY A 51 0.06 25.84 -30.37
CA GLY A 51 0.50 25.96 -31.75
C GLY A 51 1.34 24.79 -32.23
N TYR A 52 1.05 23.57 -31.76
CA TYR A 52 1.71 22.39 -32.31
C TYR A 52 1.25 22.19 -33.77
N PRO A 53 2.17 21.91 -34.71
CA PRO A 53 1.81 21.68 -36.09
C PRO A 53 0.93 20.42 -36.18
N GLU A 54 -0.17 20.49 -36.93
CA GLU A 54 -0.97 19.30 -37.25
C GLU A 54 -0.09 18.37 -38.10
N ASP A 55 0.04 17.13 -37.66
CA ASP A 55 1.00 16.17 -38.18
C ASP A 55 0.51 15.61 -39.53
N ASP A 56 0.55 16.43 -40.58
CA ASP A 56 0.15 16.11 -41.96
C ASP A 56 1.21 15.24 -42.68
N GLY A 57 1.76 14.23 -41.99
CA GLY A 57 2.71 13.29 -42.57
C GLY A 57 4.11 13.87 -42.83
N ALA A 58 4.52 14.88 -42.06
CA ALA A 58 5.88 15.35 -42.06
C ALA A 58 6.84 14.24 -41.57
N PRO A 59 8.06 14.10 -42.13
CA PRO A 59 9.04 13.14 -41.63
C PRO A 59 9.31 13.40 -40.15
N PRO A 60 9.54 12.35 -39.34
CA PRO A 60 9.56 12.46 -37.88
C PRO A 60 10.52 13.58 -37.48
N ALA A 61 9.95 14.62 -36.88
CA ALA A 61 10.71 15.74 -36.37
C ALA A 61 11.81 15.19 -35.45
N ASP A 62 13.03 15.63 -35.71
CA ASP A 62 14.22 15.27 -34.95
C ASP A 62 13.92 15.49 -33.47
N VAL A 63 13.71 14.39 -32.74
CA VAL A 63 13.30 14.42 -31.34
C VAL A 63 14.52 14.92 -30.58
N HIS A 64 14.61 16.24 -30.41
CA HIS A 64 15.56 16.84 -29.49
C HIS A 64 15.17 16.38 -28.08
N ALA A 65 15.68 15.21 -27.69
CA ALA A 65 15.73 14.79 -26.32
C ALA A 65 16.50 15.88 -25.59
N VAL A 66 15.77 16.74 -24.88
CA VAL A 66 16.37 17.61 -23.89
C VAL A 66 16.95 16.67 -22.85
N PHE A 67 18.25 16.41 -22.95
CA PHE A 67 19.03 15.82 -21.88
C PHE A 67 18.92 16.78 -20.71
N LEU A 68 17.89 16.58 -19.88
CA LEU A 68 17.98 17.01 -18.49
C LEU A 68 19.32 16.46 -18.00
N PRO A 69 20.19 17.29 -17.40
CA PRO A 69 21.48 16.81 -16.92
C PRO A 69 21.18 15.59 -16.09
N ASP A 70 21.64 14.45 -16.61
CA ASP A 70 21.25 13.11 -16.21
C ASP A 70 21.44 13.08 -14.70
N ARG A 71 20.34 13.32 -13.98
CA ARG A 71 20.36 13.39 -12.52
C ARG A 71 20.33 11.94 -12.12
N ASP A 72 21.48 11.31 -12.33
CA ASP A 72 21.69 9.93 -12.00
C ASP A 72 21.28 9.79 -10.53
N PRO A 73 20.20 9.04 -10.24
CA PRO A 73 19.73 8.86 -8.88
C PRO A 73 20.79 8.15 -8.02
N LEU A 74 21.83 7.59 -8.64
CA LEU A 74 22.98 6.97 -8.00
C LEU A 74 24.18 7.90 -7.86
N SER A 75 24.15 9.13 -8.42
CA SER A 75 25.24 10.09 -8.24
C SER A 75 25.33 10.47 -6.76
N PRO A 76 26.43 10.13 -6.06
CA PRO A 76 26.57 10.41 -4.64
C PRO A 76 26.70 11.92 -4.46
N ARG A 77 25.56 12.58 -4.20
CA ARG A 77 25.51 13.99 -3.80
C ARG A 77 26.53 14.20 -2.69
N SER A 78 27.49 15.08 -2.92
CA SER A 78 28.73 15.25 -2.16
C SER A 78 28.56 15.77 -0.72
N GLY A 79 27.36 15.65 -0.13
CA GLY A 79 27.13 15.76 1.30
C GLY A 79 26.55 14.46 1.81
N ALA A 80 27.40 13.51 2.23
CA ALA A 80 26.97 12.23 2.81
C ALA A 80 25.93 12.39 3.96
N GLY A 81 25.96 13.54 4.65
CA GLY A 81 24.96 13.89 5.66
C GLY A 81 23.60 14.37 5.11
N GLU A 82 23.55 15.07 3.97
CA GLU A 82 22.28 15.58 3.42
C GLU A 82 21.38 14.47 2.89
N GLY A 83 21.97 13.43 2.29
CA GLY A 83 21.23 12.29 1.76
C GLY A 83 20.51 11.51 2.87
N LEU A 84 21.22 11.24 3.98
CA LEU A 84 20.67 10.54 5.14
C LEU A 84 19.54 11.34 5.79
N ALA A 85 19.70 12.65 5.96
CA ALA A 85 18.67 13.52 6.53
C ALA A 85 17.40 13.57 5.68
N ARG A 86 17.53 13.59 4.34
CA ARG A 86 16.37 13.53 3.43
C ARG A 86 15.69 12.17 3.46
N ALA A 87 16.46 11.08 3.43
CA ALA A 87 15.91 9.72 3.52
C ALA A 87 15.17 9.50 4.84
N SER A 88 15.75 9.97 5.96
CA SER A 88 15.11 9.93 7.29
C SER A 88 13.79 10.70 7.30
N ARG A 89 13.75 11.91 6.75
CA ARG A 89 12.52 12.71 6.64
C ARG A 89 11.45 11.99 5.80
N GLN A 90 11.81 11.47 4.64
CA GLN A 90 10.87 10.74 3.78
C GLN A 90 10.30 9.50 4.47
N TRP A 91 11.15 8.79 5.21
CA TRP A 91 10.72 7.63 5.98
C TRP A 91 9.78 8.02 7.13
N ALA A 92 10.05 9.13 7.83
CA ALA A 92 9.16 9.66 8.85
C ALA A 92 7.80 10.07 8.26
N GLU A 93 7.79 10.80 7.15
CA GLU A 93 6.57 11.19 6.42
C GLU A 93 5.76 9.97 5.97
N ALA A 94 6.42 8.94 5.42
CA ALA A 94 5.76 7.68 5.03
C ALA A 94 5.16 6.94 6.24
N THR A 95 5.84 6.97 7.38
CA THR A 95 5.37 6.35 8.62
C THR A 95 4.19 7.12 9.21
N GLU A 96 4.20 8.45 9.17
CA GLU A 96 3.07 9.29 9.57
C GLU A 96 1.84 9.05 8.69
N ALA A 97 2.01 8.96 7.36
CA ALA A 97 0.94 8.63 6.42
C ALA A 97 0.34 7.24 6.73
N SER A 98 1.20 6.26 7.01
CA SER A 98 0.77 4.90 7.40
C SER A 98 -0.03 4.92 8.70
N LEU A 99 0.39 5.73 9.68
CA LEU A 99 -0.28 5.89 10.96
C LEU A 99 -1.67 6.52 10.78
N ALA A 100 -1.80 7.51 9.89
CA ALA A 100 -3.09 8.11 9.55
C ALA A 100 -4.06 7.08 8.93
N LEU A 101 -3.59 6.22 8.02
CA LEU A 101 -4.39 5.13 7.44
C LEU A 101 -4.86 4.14 8.50
N VAL A 102 -3.97 3.73 9.42
CA VAL A 102 -4.31 2.82 10.52
C VAL A 102 -5.38 3.44 11.43
N ARG A 103 -5.27 4.74 11.77
CA ARG A 103 -6.28 5.46 12.55
C ARG A 103 -7.64 5.46 11.85
N SER A 104 -7.66 5.79 10.56
CA SER A 104 -8.88 5.75 9.74
C SER A 104 -9.54 4.36 9.75
N HIS A 105 -8.76 3.29 9.58
CA HIS A 105 -9.26 1.92 9.64
C HIS A 105 -9.83 1.54 11.03
N ILE A 106 -9.18 1.97 12.11
CA ILE A 106 -9.68 1.76 13.47
C ILE A 106 -11.03 2.46 13.64
N GLU A 107 -11.14 3.70 13.22
CA GLU A 107 -12.38 4.47 13.31
C GLU A 107 -13.50 3.85 12.48
N GLY A 108 -13.22 3.44 11.24
CA GLY A 108 -14.17 2.73 10.38
C GLY A 108 -14.71 1.46 11.05
N LYS A 109 -13.82 0.61 11.58
CA LYS A 109 -14.24 -0.61 12.30
C LYS A 109 -15.00 -0.31 13.59
N ARG A 110 -14.63 0.76 14.33
CA ARG A 110 -15.35 1.19 15.53
C ARG A 110 -16.77 1.67 15.22
N ARG A 111 -17.00 2.30 14.07
CA ARG A 111 -18.35 2.71 13.62
C ARG A 111 -19.24 1.51 13.28
N LEU A 112 -18.67 0.41 12.81
CA LEU A 112 -19.42 -0.83 12.49
C LEU A 112 -19.75 -1.67 13.73
N LEU A 113 -18.95 -1.54 14.80
CA LEU A 113 -19.06 -2.34 16.02
C LEU A 113 -20.46 -2.35 16.68
N PRO A 114 -21.22 -1.22 16.76
CA PRO A 114 -22.52 -1.20 17.41
C PRO A 114 -23.61 -1.98 16.66
N VAL A 115 -23.43 -2.15 15.34
CA VAL A 115 -24.42 -2.83 14.47
C VAL A 115 -24.10 -4.32 14.35
N ALA A 116 -22.83 -4.70 14.48
CA ALA A 116 -22.38 -6.09 14.40
C ALA A 116 -22.85 -6.94 15.59
N ARG A 117 -23.12 -8.23 15.36
CA ARG A 117 -23.56 -9.19 16.39
C ARG A 117 -22.78 -10.50 16.29
N GLY A 118 -22.69 -11.21 17.41
CA GLY A 118 -22.07 -12.53 17.46
C GLY A 118 -20.63 -12.52 16.93
N ARG A 119 -20.36 -13.42 15.98
CA ARG A 119 -19.03 -13.63 15.39
C ARG A 119 -18.46 -12.38 14.72
N ASP A 120 -19.29 -11.63 13.99
CA ASP A 120 -18.82 -10.43 13.28
C ASP A 120 -18.32 -9.36 14.25
N ALA A 121 -18.97 -9.23 15.40
CA ALA A 121 -18.55 -8.30 16.45
C ALA A 121 -17.20 -8.72 17.06
N GLU A 122 -16.97 -10.02 17.25
CA GLU A 122 -15.69 -10.55 17.74
C GLU A 122 -14.57 -10.32 16.72
N GLU A 123 -14.83 -10.58 15.44
CA GLU A 123 -13.88 -10.35 14.35
C GLU A 123 -13.50 -8.86 14.23
N LEU A 124 -14.47 -7.94 14.35
CA LEU A 124 -14.20 -6.51 14.39
C LEU A 124 -13.36 -6.10 15.62
N ARG A 125 -13.66 -6.63 16.81
CA ARG A 125 -12.89 -6.35 18.04
C ARG A 125 -11.44 -6.83 17.90
N GLU A 126 -11.25 -8.03 17.40
CA GLU A 126 -9.92 -8.60 17.16
C GLU A 126 -9.16 -7.79 16.11
N GLY A 127 -9.84 -7.41 15.01
CA GLY A 127 -9.29 -6.53 13.99
C GLY A 127 -8.83 -5.18 14.54
N ILE A 128 -9.63 -4.55 15.42
CA ILE A 128 -9.25 -3.30 16.09
C ILE A 128 -8.04 -3.51 17.01
N ARG A 129 -7.98 -4.63 17.75
CA ARG A 129 -6.84 -4.95 18.62
C ARG A 129 -5.53 -5.05 17.83
N ARG A 130 -5.55 -5.75 16.69
CA ARG A 130 -4.39 -5.88 15.80
C ARG A 130 -3.94 -4.53 15.22
N LEU A 131 -4.89 -3.70 14.76
CA LEU A 131 -4.58 -2.36 14.25
C LEU A 131 -3.97 -1.46 15.33
N LYS A 132 -4.46 -1.53 16.58
CA LYS A 132 -3.86 -0.80 17.71
C LYS A 132 -2.43 -1.25 18.00
N LEU A 133 -2.15 -2.55 17.90
CA LEU A 133 -0.80 -3.07 18.04
C LEU A 133 0.12 -2.54 16.92
N GLN A 134 -0.37 -2.49 15.68
CA GLN A 134 0.36 -1.88 14.56
C GLN A 134 0.61 -0.39 14.80
N GLN A 135 -0.39 0.35 15.27
CA GLN A 135 -0.25 1.76 15.61
C GLN A 135 0.83 2.00 16.68
N ALA A 136 0.90 1.15 17.72
CA ALA A 136 1.93 1.25 18.75
C ALA A 136 3.33 1.03 18.16
N ARG A 137 3.51 0.01 17.30
CA ARG A 137 4.79 -0.26 16.63
C ARG A 137 5.23 0.88 15.70
N LEU A 138 4.31 1.48 14.94
CA LEU A 138 4.62 2.61 14.08
C LEU A 138 5.00 3.85 14.90
N ALA A 139 4.31 4.09 16.02
CA ALA A 139 4.64 5.20 16.91
C ALA A 139 6.02 5.03 17.56
N GLU A 140 6.37 3.81 17.96
CA GLU A 140 7.71 3.46 18.46
C GLU A 140 8.79 3.68 17.39
N ALA A 141 8.52 3.29 16.14
CA ALA A 141 9.44 3.50 15.03
C ALA A 141 9.72 4.99 14.77
N LEU A 142 8.70 5.86 14.86
CA LEU A 142 8.86 7.32 14.78
C LEU A 142 9.69 7.88 15.95
N TRP A 143 9.47 7.36 17.17
CA TRP A 143 10.24 7.79 18.34
C TRP A 143 11.74 7.51 18.16
N LEU A 144 12.08 6.30 17.71
CA LEU A 144 13.47 5.90 17.50
C LEU A 144 14.17 6.75 16.42
N CYS A 145 13.49 7.05 15.31
CA CYS A 145 14.06 7.91 14.28
C CYS A 145 14.21 9.38 14.71
N GLY A 146 13.41 9.85 15.66
CA GLY A 146 13.60 11.15 16.28
C GLY A 146 14.85 11.21 17.16
N GLU A 147 15.16 10.13 17.89
CA GLU A 147 16.30 10.08 18.81
C GLU A 147 17.67 9.99 18.10
N GLU A 148 17.76 9.28 16.98
CA GLU A 148 19.02 9.12 16.24
C GLU A 148 19.49 10.41 15.53
N GLY A 149 18.57 11.35 15.26
CA GLY A 149 18.88 12.60 14.56
C GLY A 149 19.48 13.73 15.41
N TRP A 150 19.34 13.69 16.74
CA TRP A 150 19.82 14.76 17.64
C TRP A 150 21.11 14.40 18.40
N ALA A 151 21.45 13.11 18.50
CA ALA A 151 22.71 12.66 19.05
C ALA A 151 23.85 12.89 18.03
N ALA A 152 24.15 14.16 17.75
CA ALA A 152 25.28 14.54 16.94
C ALA A 152 26.57 13.99 17.59
N PRO A 153 27.43 13.24 16.87
CA PRO A 153 28.64 12.63 17.41
C PRO A 153 29.77 13.63 17.74
N GLY A 154 29.43 14.87 18.05
CA GLY A 154 30.36 15.98 18.29
C GLY A 154 30.05 16.81 19.53
N GLY A 155 29.36 16.25 20.52
CA GLY A 155 29.25 16.89 21.84
C GLY A 155 30.67 17.12 22.41
N PRO A 156 31.09 18.38 22.67
CA PRO A 156 32.43 18.66 23.19
C PRO A 156 32.60 18.00 24.56
N GLY A 157 33.76 17.37 24.75
CA GLY A 157 34.11 16.63 25.95
C GLY A 157 33.88 17.42 27.24
N ALA A 158 33.41 16.69 28.25
CA ALA A 158 33.54 17.05 29.66
C ALA A 158 34.78 16.36 30.23
#